data_AF-A0A176F818-F1
#
_entry.id   AF-A0A176F818-F1
#
_cell.length_a   1.000
_cell.length_b   1.000
_cell.length_c   1.000
_cell.angle_alpha   90.00
_cell.angle_beta   90.00
_cell.angle_gamma   90.00
#
_symmetry.space_group_name_H-M   'P 1'
#
loop_
_entity.id
_entity.type
_entity.pdbx_description
1 polymer ?
#
loop_
_entity_poly.entity_id
_entity_poly.type
_entity_poly.pdbx_seq_one_letter_code
_entity_poly.pdbx_strand_id
1 'polypeptide(L)'
;MALAEQLLGTIRTHTGYAVPKAQARGPASGRNRGLVPQIKGVQAAQLARAVAQGQRVTLGSDGLSEALVLPKEAAPLIGAVDGRRSLSEIATACRADPIGFGALWGTVEAKLAPWGMLLYSSVLR
;
A
#
# COMPACT_ATOMS: atom_id res chain seq x y z
N MET A 1 -4.74 11.86 -27.34
CA MET A 1 -3.50 12.18 -26.59
C MET A 1 -2.75 10.88 -26.40
N ALA A 2 -1.47 10.84 -26.78
CA ALA A 2 -0.68 9.63 -26.66
C ALA A 2 -0.32 9.41 -25.18
N LEU A 3 -0.34 8.16 -24.70
CA LEU A 3 -0.07 7.79 -23.30
C LEU A 3 1.24 8.43 -22.78
N ALA A 4 2.25 8.57 -23.63
CA ALA A 4 3.53 9.19 -23.29
C ALA A 4 3.40 10.67 -22.84
N GLU A 5 2.42 11.41 -23.36
CA GLU A 5 2.20 12.83 -23.01
C GLU A 5 1.49 13.00 -21.66
N GLN A 6 0.87 11.93 -21.14
CA GLN A 6 0.17 11.93 -19.85
C GLN A 6 1.05 11.46 -18.69
N LEU A 7 2.23 10.90 -18.97
CA LEU A 7 3.15 10.44 -17.95
C LEU A 7 4.05 11.59 -17.53
N LEU A 8 4.15 11.85 -16.21
CA LEU A 8 5.24 12.67 -15.69
C LEU A 8 6.55 12.03 -16.15
N GLY A 9 7.42 12.80 -16.83
CA GLY A 9 8.72 12.34 -17.34
C GLY A 9 9.73 11.89 -16.26
N THR A 10 9.26 11.63 -15.04
CA THR A 10 10.01 11.12 -13.89
C THR A 10 10.05 9.59 -13.84
N ILE A 11 9.30 8.88 -14.70
CA ILE A 11 9.29 7.42 -14.75
C ILE A 11 10.44 6.92 -15.64
N ARG A 12 11.54 6.47 -15.01
CA ARG A 12 12.72 5.95 -15.72
C ARG A 12 12.51 4.58 -16.37
N THR A 13 11.64 3.74 -15.82
CA THR A 13 11.50 2.34 -16.26
C THR A 13 10.04 1.91 -16.24
N HIS A 14 9.62 1.20 -17.28
CA HIS A 14 8.28 0.64 -17.43
C HIS A 14 8.39 -0.89 -17.42
N THR A 15 7.65 -1.55 -16.54
CA THR A 15 7.58 -3.02 -16.49
C THR A 15 6.16 -3.45 -16.81
N GLY A 16 5.99 -4.24 -17.87
CA GLY A 16 4.72 -4.85 -18.25
C GLY A 16 4.73 -6.34 -17.97
N TYR A 17 3.60 -6.86 -17.47
CA TYR A 17 3.36 -8.29 -17.32
C TYR A 17 2.24 -8.71 -18.27
N ALA A 18 2.52 -9.63 -19.19
CA ALA A 18 1.53 -10.17 -20.12
C ALA A 18 0.94 -11.46 -19.57
N VAL A 19 -0.38 -11.61 -19.67
CA VAL A 19 -1.11 -12.83 -19.30
C VAL A 19 -2.07 -13.24 -20.43
N PRO A 20 -2.39 -14.53 -20.58
CA PRO A 20 -3.45 -14.95 -21.50
C PRO A 20 -4.77 -14.25 -21.19
N LYS A 21 -5.56 -13.90 -22.21
CA LYS A 21 -6.86 -13.21 -22.04
C LYS A 21 -7.81 -13.95 -21.08
N ALA A 22 -7.82 -15.28 -21.14
CA ALA A 22 -8.63 -16.13 -20.25
C ALA A 22 -8.18 -16.07 -18.77
N GLN A 23 -7.00 -15.52 -18.49
CA GLN A 23 -6.42 -15.35 -17.17
C GLN A 23 -6.21 -13.87 -16.83
N ALA A 24 -7.00 -12.97 -17.41
CA ALA A 24 -6.93 -11.55 -17.08
C ALA A 24 -7.07 -11.34 -15.57
N ARG A 25 -6.09 -10.68 -14.96
CA ARG A 25 -6.09 -10.35 -13.54
C ARG A 25 -6.17 -8.84 -13.40
N GLY A 26 -7.12 -8.36 -12.61
CA GLY A 26 -7.14 -6.96 -12.20
C GLY A 26 -5.99 -6.66 -11.22
N PRO A 27 -5.69 -5.38 -10.96
CA PRO A 27 -4.76 -4.99 -9.92
C PRO A 27 -5.17 -5.59 -8.57
N ALA A 28 -4.18 -6.01 -7.79
CA ALA A 28 -4.39 -6.38 -6.40
C ALA A 28 -4.86 -5.15 -5.60
N SER A 29 -5.88 -5.32 -4.77
CA SER A 29 -6.45 -4.23 -3.95
C SER A 29 -6.93 -4.78 -2.61
N GLY A 30 -6.89 -3.92 -1.59
CA GLY A 30 -7.33 -4.23 -0.23
C GLY A 30 -8.81 -4.54 -0.09
N ARG A 31 -9.60 -4.39 -1.17
CA ARG A 31 -10.96 -4.95 -1.27
C ARG A 31 -10.95 -6.48 -1.15
N ASN A 32 -9.91 -7.15 -1.62
CA ASN A 32 -9.70 -8.58 -1.38
C ASN A 32 -8.95 -8.78 -0.06
N ARG A 33 -9.69 -9.10 1.01
CA ARG A 33 -9.10 -9.24 2.35
C ARG A 33 -8.24 -10.49 2.56
N GLY A 34 -8.24 -11.42 1.60
CA GLY A 34 -7.36 -12.58 1.59
C GLY A 34 -5.92 -12.26 1.18
N LEU A 35 -5.66 -11.04 0.66
CA LEU A 35 -4.32 -10.64 0.25
C LEU A 35 -3.41 -10.33 1.44
N VAL A 36 -2.13 -10.63 1.27
CA VAL A 36 -1.07 -10.40 2.27
C VAL A 36 -0.32 -9.11 1.90
N PRO A 37 -0.49 -8.00 2.66
CA PRO A 37 0.21 -6.77 2.39
C PRO A 37 1.71 -6.87 2.73
N GLN A 38 2.52 -6.15 1.97
CA GLN A 38 3.96 -5.96 2.17
C GLN A 38 4.26 -4.47 2.11
N ILE A 39 5.08 -3.98 3.03
CA ILE A 39 5.60 -2.61 2.99
C ILE A 39 7.05 -2.65 2.53
N LYS A 40 7.35 -1.92 1.46
CA LYS A 40 8.68 -1.82 0.84
C LYS A 40 9.28 -0.44 1.11
N GLY A 41 10.60 -0.40 1.27
CA GLY A 41 11.37 0.84 1.43
C GLY A 41 11.46 1.36 2.87
N VAL A 42 10.58 0.89 3.77
CA VAL A 42 10.60 1.22 5.21
C VAL A 42 10.08 0.04 6.02
N GLN A 43 10.52 -0.09 7.27
CA GLN A 43 9.95 -1.08 8.18
C GLN A 43 8.53 -0.68 8.60
N ALA A 44 7.58 -1.62 8.55
CA ALA A 44 6.19 -1.41 8.91
C ALA A 44 6.02 -0.79 10.31
N ALA A 45 6.77 -1.29 11.30
CA ALA A 45 6.74 -0.77 12.66
C ALA A 45 7.26 0.68 12.77
N GLN A 46 8.26 1.05 11.97
CA GLN A 46 8.78 2.42 11.93
C GLN A 46 7.76 3.37 11.32
N LEU A 47 7.14 2.97 10.20
CA LEU A 47 6.07 3.74 9.56
C LEU A 47 4.87 3.92 10.50
N ALA A 48 4.44 2.85 11.17
CA ALA A 48 3.35 2.90 12.14
C ALA A 48 3.62 3.91 13.28
N ARG A 49 4.84 3.96 13.81
CA ARG A 49 5.22 4.94 14.85
C ARG A 49 5.13 6.38 14.34
N ALA A 50 5.65 6.65 13.14
CA ALA A 50 5.56 7.97 12.53
C ALA A 50 4.10 8.41 12.31
N VAL A 51 3.26 7.49 11.81
CA VAL A 51 1.83 7.72 11.61
C VAL A 51 1.11 7.97 12.95
N ALA A 52 1.40 7.19 13.99
CA ALA A 52 0.80 7.40 15.32
C ALA A 52 1.14 8.80 15.89
N GLN A 53 2.34 9.30 15.61
CA GLN A 53 2.78 10.64 16.00
C GLN A 53 2.19 11.75 15.10
N GLY A 54 1.51 11.41 14.01
CA GLY A 54 0.99 12.37 13.03
C GLY A 54 2.10 13.05 12.23
N GLN A 55 3.27 12.42 12.11
CA GLN A 55 4.37 12.95 11.33
C GLN A 55 4.03 12.97 9.85
N ARG A 56 4.46 14.04 9.18
CA ARG A 56 4.46 14.12 7.72
C ARG A 56 5.70 13.39 7.22
N VAL A 57 5.51 12.23 6.61
CA VAL A 57 6.63 11.47 6.04
C VAL A 57 6.86 11.98 4.62
N THR A 58 8.02 12.55 4.35
CA THR A 58 8.36 13.00 3.00
C THR A 58 8.70 11.78 2.14
N LEU A 59 7.89 11.52 1.12
CA LEU A 59 8.18 10.52 0.10
C LEU A 59 8.89 11.18 -1.06
N GLY A 60 10.05 10.64 -1.43
CA GLY A 60 10.89 11.18 -2.50
C GLY A 60 11.10 10.17 -3.62
N SER A 61 10.93 10.59 -4.86
CA SER A 61 11.38 9.84 -6.04
C SER A 61 11.78 10.81 -7.16
N ASP A 62 13.03 10.74 -7.65
CA ASP A 62 13.56 11.48 -8.81
C ASP A 62 12.95 12.89 -9.00
N GLY A 63 13.13 13.77 -8.00
CA GLY A 63 12.72 15.17 -8.04
C GLY A 63 11.29 15.48 -7.56
N LEU A 64 10.46 14.46 -7.30
CA LEU A 64 9.15 14.60 -6.67
C LEU A 64 9.26 14.38 -5.17
N SER A 65 8.62 15.26 -4.40
CA SER A 65 8.52 15.20 -2.95
C SER A 65 7.07 15.45 -2.55
N GLU A 66 6.41 14.45 -1.98
CA GLU A 66 5.07 14.60 -1.41
C GLU A 66 5.09 14.28 0.08
N ALA A 67 4.39 15.10 0.87
CA ALA A 67 4.14 14.79 2.26
C ALA A 67 3.06 13.71 2.36
N LEU A 68 3.47 12.50 2.76
CA LEU A 68 2.56 11.44 3.15
C LEU A 68 1.95 11.76 4.50
N VAL A 69 0.63 11.99 4.49
CA VAL A 69 -0.20 12.14 5.68
C VAL A 69 -1.20 10.99 5.71
N LEU A 70 -1.15 10.21 6.78
CA LEU A 70 -2.05 9.08 7.03
C LEU A 70 -2.84 9.33 8.32
N PRO A 71 -4.08 8.83 8.43
CA PRO A 71 -4.84 8.87 9.67
C PRO A 71 -4.09 8.15 10.80
N LYS A 72 -4.07 8.73 12.00
CA LYS A 72 -3.38 8.14 13.16
C LYS A 72 -3.95 6.77 13.52
N GLU A 73 -5.25 6.61 13.28
CA GLU A 73 -6.04 5.40 13.50
C GLU A 73 -5.56 4.23 12.63
N ALA A 74 -4.87 4.51 11.52
CA ALA A 74 -4.29 3.48 10.65
C ALA A 74 -2.97 2.91 11.18
N ALA A 75 -2.31 3.57 12.15
CA ALA A 75 -1.04 3.13 12.72
C ALA A 75 -1.02 1.67 13.22
N PRO A 76 -2.00 1.19 14.01
CA PRO A 76 -2.01 -0.22 14.45
C PRO A 76 -2.13 -1.20 13.28
N LEU A 77 -2.91 -0.86 12.24
CA LEU A 77 -3.07 -1.71 11.06
C LEU A 77 -1.75 -1.81 10.28
N ILE A 78 -1.07 -0.67 10.09
CA ILE A 78 0.24 -0.60 9.43
C ILE A 78 1.28 -1.40 10.23
N GLY A 79 1.29 -1.26 11.57
CA GLY A 79 2.24 -1.94 12.45
C GLY A 79 2.03 -3.45 12.50
N ALA A 80 0.83 -3.94 12.17
CA ALA A 80 0.51 -5.35 12.09
C ALA A 80 0.92 -6.00 10.75
N VAL A 81 1.41 -5.23 9.78
CA VAL A 81 1.96 -5.78 8.53
C VAL A 81 3.30 -6.44 8.80
N ASP A 82 3.36 -7.76 8.65
CA ASP A 82 4.57 -8.57 8.78
C ASP A 82 4.92 -9.37 7.51
N GLY A 83 4.15 -9.15 6.45
CA GLY A 83 4.31 -9.86 5.19
C GLY A 83 3.84 -11.31 5.19
N ARG A 84 3.16 -11.78 6.24
CA ARG A 84 2.59 -13.14 6.34
C ARG A 84 1.10 -13.11 6.60
N ARG A 85 0.64 -12.18 7.43
CA ARG A 85 -0.77 -11.96 7.73
C ARG A 85 -1.48 -11.34 6.53
N SER A 86 -2.63 -11.89 6.18
CA SER A 86 -3.62 -11.30 5.30
C SER A 86 -4.31 -10.10 5.94
N LEU A 87 -5.00 -9.30 5.14
CA LEU A 87 -5.79 -8.17 5.64
C LEU A 87 -6.89 -8.59 6.63
N SER A 88 -7.52 -9.75 6.41
CA SER A 88 -8.48 -10.32 7.37
C SER A 88 -7.83 -10.67 8.72
N GLU A 89 -6.63 -11.26 8.69
CA GLU A 89 -5.88 -11.61 9.90
C GLU A 89 -5.40 -10.34 10.63
N ILE A 90 -4.99 -9.30 9.90
CA ILE A 90 -4.66 -7.98 10.47
C ILE A 90 -5.88 -7.33 11.12
N ALA A 91 -7.02 -7.29 10.44
CA ALA A 91 -8.25 -6.72 11.00
C ALA A 91 -8.65 -7.41 12.31
N THR A 92 -8.53 -8.75 12.35
CA THR A 92 -8.79 -9.55 13.54
C THR A 92 -7.80 -9.24 14.66
N ALA A 93 -6.50 -9.22 14.36
CA ALA A 93 -5.45 -8.93 15.34
C ALA A 93 -5.58 -7.54 15.96
N CYS A 94 -6.03 -6.56 15.18
CA CYS A 94 -6.26 -5.19 15.63
C CYS A 94 -7.67 -4.95 16.20
N ARG A 95 -8.54 -5.98 16.24
CA ARG A 95 -9.95 -5.87 16.65
C ARG A 95 -10.70 -4.75 15.91
N ALA A 96 -10.35 -4.54 14.64
CA ALA A 96 -10.95 -3.50 13.81
C ALA A 96 -12.33 -3.96 13.32
N ASP A 97 -13.31 -3.06 13.31
CA ASP A 97 -14.60 -3.35 12.71
C ASP A 97 -14.44 -3.49 11.18
N PRO A 98 -15.22 -4.34 10.50
CA PRO A 98 -15.03 -4.57 9.07
C PRO A 98 -15.16 -3.31 8.22
N ILE A 99 -16.09 -2.40 8.54
CA ILE A 99 -16.38 -1.22 7.72
C ILE A 99 -15.27 -0.18 7.89
N GLY A 100 -14.95 0.16 9.14
CA GLY A 100 -13.87 1.07 9.51
C GLY A 100 -12.50 0.58 9.05
N PHE A 101 -12.24 -0.73 9.12
CA PHE A 101 -11.04 -1.31 8.53
C PHE A 101 -10.95 -1.01 7.03
N GLY A 102 -12.03 -1.24 6.27
CA GLY A 102 -12.04 -1.01 4.83
C GLY A 102 -11.80 0.46 4.47
N ALA A 103 -12.40 1.39 5.21
CA ALA A 103 -12.21 2.83 5.02
C ALA A 103 -10.77 3.28 5.34
N LEU A 104 -10.25 2.86 6.49
CA LEU A 104 -8.88 3.20 6.92
C LEU A 104 -7.84 2.59 5.99
N TRP A 105 -7.97 1.29 5.68
CA TRP A 105 -7.04 0.61 4.79
C TRP A 105 -7.10 1.16 3.36
N GLY A 106 -8.29 1.54 2.88
CA GLY A 106 -8.43 2.22 1.59
C GLY A 106 -7.61 3.51 1.50
N THR A 107 -7.52 4.27 2.59
CA THR A 107 -6.69 5.48 2.66
C THR A 107 -5.19 5.14 2.66
N VAL A 108 -4.79 4.10 3.41
CA VAL A 108 -3.40 3.60 3.42
C VAL A 108 -2.99 3.13 2.02
N GLU A 109 -3.83 2.33 1.37
CA GLU A 109 -3.59 1.83 0.01
C GLU A 109 -3.48 2.98 -0.99
N ALA A 110 -4.43 3.91 -1.00
CA ALA A 110 -4.43 5.04 -1.94
C ALA A 110 -3.18 5.93 -1.80
N LYS A 111 -2.58 5.97 -0.61
CA LYS A 111 -1.41 6.80 -0.34
C LYS A 111 -0.08 6.08 -0.52
N LEU A 112 0.01 4.78 -0.28
CA LEU A 112 1.27 4.03 -0.38
C LEU A 112 1.44 3.28 -1.72
N ALA A 113 0.34 2.80 -2.32
CA ALA A 113 0.42 2.01 -3.55
C ALA A 113 0.95 2.80 -4.76
N PRO A 114 0.58 4.08 -4.99
CA PRO A 114 1.12 4.86 -6.11
C PRO A 114 2.63 5.04 -6.05
N TRP A 115 3.21 5.03 -4.85
CA TRP A 115 4.65 5.13 -4.60
C TRP A 115 5.37 3.76 -4.64
N GLY A 116 4.65 2.68 -4.95
CA GLY A 116 5.19 1.32 -4.95
C GLY A 116 5.64 0.83 -3.56
N MET A 117 5.19 1.49 -2.50
CA MET A 117 5.55 1.15 -1.12
C MET A 117 4.65 0.07 -0.53
N LEU A 118 3.39 -0.02 -0.99
CA LEU A 118 2.47 -1.09 -0.61
C LEU A 118 2.34 -2.08 -1.77
N LEU A 119 2.57 -3.35 -1.48
CA LEU A 119 2.42 -4.47 -2.41
C LEU A 119 1.56 -5.56 -1.76
N TYR A 120 1.02 -6.46 -2.58
CA TYR A 120 0.36 -7.68 -2.10
C TYR A 120 1.13 -8.89 -2.59
N SER A 121 1.61 -9.73 -1.67
CA SER A 121 2.38 -10.92 -1.98
C SER A 121 2.32 -11.93 -0.85
N SER A 122 2.04 -13.19 -1.20
CA SER A 122 2.04 -14.33 -0.29
C SER A 122 3.33 -15.15 -0.34
N VAL A 123 4.40 -14.63 -0.95
CA VAL A 123 5.66 -15.40 -1.14
C VAL A 123 6.34 -15.75 0.19
N LEU A 124 6.14 -14.95 1.24
CA LEU A 124 6.75 -15.18 2.57
C LEU A 124 5.89 -16.05 3.51
N ARG A 125 4.72 -16.50 3.02
CA ARG A 125 3.77 -17.32 3.77
C ARG A 125 4.11 -18.80 3.65
#